data_AF-A0A1P8JZ26-F1
#
_entry.id   AF-A0A1P8JZ26-F1
#
_cell.length_a   1.000
_cell.length_b   1.000
_cell.length_c   1.000
_cell.angle_alpha   90.00
_cell.angle_beta   90.00
_cell.angle_gamma   90.00
#
_symmetry.space_group_name_H-M   'P 1'
#
loop_
_entity.id
_entity.type
_entity.pdbx_description
1 polymer ?
#
loop_
_entity_poly.entity_id
_entity_poly.type
_entity_poly.pdbx_seq_one_letter_code
_entity_poly.pdbx_strand_id
1 'polypeptide(L)' 'MGKIIFKAGNPPHIGWWLTKRRSSTFDFWRWWDGMHWGGPSMPTDTAELAAEWARYPTPVKTILWSDYYPPGARVARRAP' A
#
# COMPACT_ATOMS: atom_id res chain seq x y z
N MET A 1 -5.41 4.83 20.55
CA MET A 1 -4.82 4.52 19.23
C MET A 1 -4.84 5.79 18.38
N GLY A 2 -3.72 6.18 17.81
CA GLY A 2 -3.65 7.35 16.92
C GLY A 2 -4.49 7.13 15.66
N LYS A 3 -5.15 8.18 15.17
CA LYS A 3 -5.94 8.15 13.95
C LYS A 3 -5.01 7.97 12.74
N ILE A 4 -5.28 6.97 11.90
CA ILE A 4 -4.56 6.79 10.62
C ILE A 4 -4.93 7.95 9.69
N ILE A 5 -3.93 8.66 9.18
CA ILE A 5 -4.11 9.79 8.27
C ILE A 5 -3.79 9.33 6.84
N PHE A 6 -4.73 9.57 5.93
CA PHE A 6 -4.58 9.28 4.51
C PHE A 6 -4.30 10.56 3.72
N LYS A 7 -3.33 10.50 2.82
CA LYS A 7 -2.78 11.61 2.03
C LYS A 7 -2.97 11.32 0.55
N ALA A 8 -3.21 12.35 -0.24
CA ALA A 8 -3.26 12.25 -1.71
C ALA A 8 -1.85 12.38 -2.30
N GLY A 9 -1.74 12.11 -3.61
CA GLY A 9 -0.46 12.16 -4.34
C GLY A 9 0.38 10.90 -4.14
N ASN A 10 1.66 11.01 -4.46
CA ASN A 10 2.58 9.87 -4.41
C ASN A 10 3.30 9.81 -3.05
N PRO A 11 3.55 8.61 -2.52
CA PRO A 11 4.40 8.46 -1.35
C PRO A 11 5.87 8.78 -1.69
N PRO A 12 6.70 9.12 -0.70
CA PRO A 12 8.06 9.62 -0.92
C PRO A 12 9.05 8.54 -1.40
N HIS A 13 8.74 7.26 -1.30
CA HIS A 13 9.65 6.18 -1.67
C HIS A 13 8.91 4.91 -2.10
N ILE A 14 9.64 4.06 -2.83
CA ILE A 14 9.24 2.70 -3.19
C ILE A 14 8.96 1.90 -1.92
N GLY A 15 7.91 1.09 -1.91
CA GLY A 15 7.58 0.29 -0.73
C GLY A 15 6.12 -0.11 -0.58
N TRP A 16 5.83 -0.76 0.54
CA TRP A 16 4.46 -1.11 0.94
C TRP A 16 3.81 0.02 1.73
N TRP A 17 2.59 0.38 1.33
CA TRP A 17 1.80 1.44 1.95
C TRP A 17 0.41 0.94 2.28
N LEU A 18 -0.10 1.36 3.45
CA LEU A 18 -1.52 1.25 3.73
C LEU A 18 -2.24 2.29 2.87
N THR A 19 -3.19 1.83 2.08
CA THR A 19 -3.89 2.65 1.11
C THR A 19 -5.39 2.58 1.28
N LYS A 20 -6.08 3.60 0.80
CA LYS A 20 -7.53 3.67 0.76
C LYS A 20 -7.95 4.29 -0.57
N ARG A 21 -8.98 3.71 -1.21
CA ARG A 21 -9.64 4.40 -2.33
C ARG A 21 -10.57 5.47 -1.77
N ARG A 22 -10.65 6.63 -2.41
CA ARG A 22 -11.48 7.76 -1.92
C ARG A 22 -12.95 7.41 -1.64
N SER A 23 -13.51 6.44 -2.37
CA SER A 23 -14.89 5.96 -2.20
C SER A 23 -15.03 4.64 -1.43
N SER A 24 -13.93 4.05 -0.95
CA SER A 24 -13.99 2.76 -0.25
C SER A 24 -14.00 2.95 1.26
N THR A 25 -14.66 2.05 1.97
CA THR A 25 -14.56 1.93 3.42
C THR A 25 -13.35 1.09 3.85
N PHE A 26 -12.80 0.27 2.95
CA PHE A 26 -11.71 -0.66 3.22
C PHE A 26 -10.33 -0.07 2.93
N ASP A 27 -9.37 -0.47 3.74
CA ASP A 27 -7.96 -0.13 3.59
C ASP A 27 -7.20 -1.38 3.11
N PHE A 28 -6.26 -1.21 2.19
CA PHE A 28 -5.50 -2.29 1.57
C PHE A 28 -4.01 -1.97 1.58
N TRP A 29 -3.16 -2.98 1.69
CA TRP A 29 -1.74 -2.80 1.42
C TRP A 29 -1.49 -2.77 -0.08
N ARG A 30 -0.69 -1.83 -0.55
CA ARG A 30 -0.25 -1.76 -1.96
C ARG A 30 1.23 -1.45 -2.04
N TRP A 31 1.87 -2.02 -3.06
CA TRP A 31 3.22 -1.67 -3.42
C TRP A 31 3.21 -0.39 -4.26
N TRP A 32 4.06 0.57 -3.93
CA TRP A 32 4.42 1.69 -4.79
C TRP A 32 5.77 1.39 -5.42
N ASP A 33 5.84 1.34 -6.75
CA ASP A 33 7.09 1.05 -7.48
C ASP A 33 7.90 2.31 -7.84
N GLY A 34 7.41 3.51 -7.47
CA GLY A 34 7.99 4.80 -7.85
C GLY A 34 7.18 5.55 -8.92
N MET A 35 6.36 4.84 -9.68
CA MET A 35 5.57 5.37 -10.79
C MET A 35 4.10 4.96 -10.73
N HIS A 36 3.82 3.73 -10.29
CA HIS A 36 2.52 3.10 -10.25
C HIS A 36 2.28 2.40 -8.92
N TRP A 37 0.99 2.29 -8.60
CA TRP A 37 0.52 1.43 -7.53
C TRP A 37 0.29 0.01 -8.05
N GLY A 38 0.73 -0.99 -7.31
CA GLY A 38 0.35 -2.38 -7.54
C GLY A 38 -1.10 -2.67 -7.16
N GLY A 39 -1.49 -3.93 -7.35
CA GLY A 39 -2.75 -4.49 -6.86
C GLY A 39 -2.90 -4.41 -5.33
N PRO A 40 -4.13 -4.46 -4.80
CA PRO A 40 -4.36 -4.55 -3.36
C PRO A 40 -3.92 -5.92 -2.86
N SER A 41 -3.16 -5.94 -1.76
CA SER A 41 -2.90 -7.14 -0.97
C SER A 41 -3.81 -7.17 0.26
N MET A 42 -4.36 -8.35 0.51
CA MET A 42 -5.26 -8.67 1.61
C MET A 42 -4.53 -9.34 2.77
N PRO A 43 -5.05 -9.28 4.01
CA PRO A 43 -4.46 -9.99 5.16
C PRO A 43 -4.34 -11.51 5.00
N THR A 44 -5.14 -12.11 4.12
CA THR A 44 -5.14 -13.54 3.82
C THR A 44 -4.16 -13.93 2.72
N ASP A 45 -3.53 -12.96 2.04
CA ASP A 45 -2.58 -13.26 0.97
C ASP A 45 -1.28 -13.82 1.55
N THR A 46 -0.69 -14.77 0.84
CA THR A 46 0.68 -15.18 1.12
C THR A 46 1.66 -14.13 0.64
N ALA A 47 2.93 -14.24 1.04
CA ALA A 47 3.97 -13.32 0.57
C ALA A 47 4.14 -13.38 -0.96
N GLU A 48 4.02 -14.57 -1.54
CA GLU A 48 4.12 -14.80 -2.98
C GLU A 48 2.97 -14.14 -3.74
N LEU A 49 1.74 -14.28 -3.23
CA LEU A 49 0.57 -13.65 -3.83
C LEU A 49 0.62 -12.12 -3.70
N ALA A 50 1.06 -11.61 -2.55
CA ALA A 50 1.29 -10.17 -2.37
C ALA A 50 2.36 -9.63 -3.35
N ALA A 51 3.45 -10.36 -3.55
CA ALA A 51 4.48 -10.02 -4.54
C ALA A 51 3.94 -10.09 -5.97
N GLU A 52 3.04 -11.03 -6.26
CA GLU A 52 2.34 -11.07 -7.54
C GLU A 52 1.47 -9.82 -7.75
N TRP A 53 0.65 -9.43 -6.78
CA TRP A 53 -0.14 -8.20 -6.83
C TRP A 53 0.71 -6.95 -7.01
N ALA A 54 1.89 -6.90 -6.39
CA ALA A 54 2.82 -5.77 -6.52
C ALA A 54 3.29 -5.55 -7.96
N ARG A 55 3.34 -6.59 -8.79
CA ARG A 55 3.76 -6.53 -10.20
C ARG A 55 2.69 -6.01 -11.15
N TYR A 56 1.41 -6.02 -10.73
CA TYR A 56 0.32 -5.59 -11.60
C TYR A 56 -0.04 -4.11 -11.34
N PRO A 57 0.37 -3.19 -12.24
CA PRO A 57 0.04 -1.78 -12.08
C PRO A 57 -1.48 -1.59 -12.13
N THR A 58 -2.00 -0.86 -11.16
CA THR A 58 -3.43 -0.59 -11.03
C THR A 58 -3.80 0.67 -11.82
N PRO A 59 -4.89 0.67 -12.60
CA PRO A 59 -5.32 1.86 -13.34
C PRO A 59 -5.99 2.93 -12.45
N VAL A 60 -6.13 2.65 -11.15
CA VAL A 60 -6.84 3.51 -10.21
C VAL A 60 -5.99 4.74 -9.86
N LYS A 61 -6.41 5.90 -10.35
CA LYS A 61 -5.71 7.18 -10.14
C LYS A 61 -5.98 7.84 -8.79
N THR A 62 -6.98 7.38 -8.03
CA THR A 62 -7.46 8.03 -6.79
C THR A 62 -7.16 7.20 -5.54
N ILE A 63 -5.89 6.80 -5.41
CA ILE A 63 -5.38 6.09 -4.23
C ILE A 63 -4.83 7.11 -3.23
N LEU A 64 -5.32 7.02 -1.99
CA LEU A 64 -4.73 7.70 -0.85
C LEU A 64 -3.81 6.73 -0.11
N TRP A 65 -2.76 7.25 0.51
CA TRP A 65 -1.77 6.45 1.25
C TRP A 65 -1.56 6.98 2.67
N SER A 66 -1.09 6.14 3.59
CA SER A 66 -0.78 6.52 4.96
C SER A 66 0.67 6.23 5.33
N ASP A 67 1.27 7.08 6.15
CA ASP A 67 2.56 6.85 6.81
C ASP A 67 2.47 5.85 7.97
N TYR A 68 1.28 5.37 8.31
CA TYR A 68 1.13 4.25 9.24
C TYR A 68 1.90 3.02 8.76
N TYR A 69 2.68 2.44 9.67
CA TYR A 69 3.32 1.15 9.51
C TYR A 69 3.17 0.37 10.82
N PRO A 70 2.70 -0.89 10.79
CA PRO A 70 2.36 -1.61 12.00
C PRO A 70 3.62 -1.92 12.82
N PRO A 71 3.57 -1.76 14.15
CA PRO A 71 4.66 -2.18 15.03
C PRO A 71 4.85 -3.70 14.92
N GLY A 72 6.10 -4.14 14.80
CA GLY A 72 6.42 -5.57 14.65
C GLY A 72 6.23 -6.14 13.24
N ALA A 73 6.07 -5.28 12.22
CA ALA A 73 6.12 -5.73 10.83
C ALA A 73 7.41 -6.51 10.55
N ARG A 74 7.27 -7.71 9.98
CA ARG A 74 8.40 -8.62 9.67
C ARG A 74 9.20 -8.20 8.44
N VAL A 75 8.68 -7.24 7.67
CA VAL A 75 9.28 -6.73 6.45
C VAL A 75 9.56 -5.26 6.64
N ALA A 76 10.62 -4.75 6.02
CA ALA A 76 10.84 -3.31 5.98
C ALA A 76 9.78 -2.63 5.11
N ARG A 77 9.37 -1.42 5.49
CA ARG A 77 8.46 -0.60 4.68
C ARG A 77 9.05 -0.30 3.30
N ARG A 78 10.34 0.02 3.29
CA ARG A 78 11.11 0.48 2.12
C ARG A 78 11.75 -0.70 1.43
N ALA A 79 11.76 -0.69 0.10
CA ALA A 79 12.76 -1.47 -0.63
C ALA A 79 14.17 -0.99 -0.24
N PRO A 80 15.18 -1.87 -0.20
CA PRO A 80 16.57 -1.45 -0.11
C PRO A 80 16.99 -0.57 -1.29
#